data_AF-C3ZN57-F1
#
_entry.id   AF-C3ZN57-F1
#
_cell.length_a   1.000
_cell.length_b   1.000
_cell.length_c   1.000
_cell.angle_alpha   90.00
_cell.angle_beta   90.00
_cell.angle_gamma   90.00
#
_symmetry.space_group_name_H-M   'P 1'
#
loop_
_entity.id
_entity.type
_entity.pdbx_description
1 polymer ?
#
loop_
_entity_poly.entity_id
_entity_poly.type
_entity_poly.pdbx_seq_one_letter_code
_entity_poly.pdbx_strand_id
1 'polypeptide(L)'
;NYPVTLTFTCNTGYIRIGAEITTCQADGSWSNPVPTCTPVQCPVLTAPANGSLSTNRRQYQDQITFTCNTGYNLAGPTRLTCLADGAWSATPPTCNLIQCPAQAAPTNGWISPAAGTYNYQATVSYTCNTGYVRNGATGATCRADGTWSNPVHTCTPVPCPVLTAPTNGALSPPGPYSYPNQVTVRCNSGYVLDGVFPVTCQSDGTWSNNIPTCTPCSTLTAPTNGVLAPGGANPSENTVTFTCNTGYVRNGSETSTCQADRTWSNPVPTCTPRPCWPLSAPTNGARTPPTGANSLGNTVTFTCNTGYILNGAATLTCQADRTWSNPVPTCTPRPCQWLTAPTNGALSPPGPYSYPNQVTVTCNSGYQLNGESRVTCQADGTWSSPVGTCTGKMTRCLVLTAPTDGARTGPNGAIPYRGTVTFTCDSGYVLDGAATVTCQADGTWSDPLPTC
;
A
#
# COMPACT_ATOMS: atom_id res chain seq x y z
N ASN A 1 -12.59 136.02 19.00
CA ASN A 1 -13.92 136.13 19.64
C ASN A 1 -13.81 135.64 21.07
N TYR A 2 -14.33 136.38 22.04
CA TYR A 2 -14.35 136.03 23.47
C TYR A 2 -15.82 135.97 23.94
N PRO A 3 -16.24 134.95 24.72
CA PRO A 3 -15.48 133.76 25.13
C PRO A 3 -15.48 132.65 24.05
N VAL A 4 -14.36 131.95 23.89
CA VAL A 4 -14.23 130.73 23.07
C VAL A 4 -13.66 129.61 23.91
N THR A 5 -14.29 128.45 23.79
CA THR A 5 -13.94 127.24 24.53
C THR A 5 -13.39 126.21 23.56
N LEU A 6 -12.23 125.63 23.88
CA LEU A 6 -11.63 124.54 23.13
C LEU A 6 -11.74 123.26 23.95
N THR A 7 -12.19 122.18 23.31
CA THR A 7 -12.24 120.83 23.89
C THR A 7 -11.12 119.99 23.30
N PHE A 8 -10.33 119.36 24.15
CA PHE A 8 -9.23 118.49 23.75
C PHE A 8 -9.61 117.02 23.88
N THR A 9 -9.52 116.29 22.76
CA THR A 9 -9.64 114.83 22.70
C THR A 9 -8.31 114.25 22.24
N CYS A 10 -7.92 113.10 22.79
CA CYS A 10 -6.76 112.36 22.33
C CYS A 10 -7.17 111.34 21.27
N ASN A 11 -6.25 111.02 20.36
CA ASN A 11 -6.43 109.92 19.41
C ASN A 11 -6.59 108.59 20.16
N THR A 12 -7.26 107.62 19.53
CA THR A 12 -7.44 106.27 20.07
C THR A 12 -6.11 105.68 20.57
N GLY A 13 -6.11 105.15 21.80
CA GLY A 13 -4.92 104.59 22.45
C GLY A 13 -4.03 105.61 23.18
N TYR A 14 -4.47 106.86 23.34
CA TYR A 14 -3.80 107.87 24.15
C TYR A 14 -4.73 108.42 25.25
N ILE A 15 -4.18 108.60 26.46
CA ILE A 15 -4.87 109.17 27.62
C ILE A 15 -4.48 110.64 27.77
N ARG A 16 -5.47 111.50 28.01
CA ARG A 16 -5.28 112.95 28.23
C ARG A 16 -4.81 113.22 29.66
N ILE A 17 -3.65 113.84 29.82
CA ILE A 17 -3.13 114.36 31.09
C ILE A 17 -3.29 115.88 31.09
N GLY A 18 -4.21 116.38 31.92
CA GLY A 18 -4.58 117.80 32.00
C GLY A 18 -6.08 118.03 31.80
N ALA A 19 -6.49 119.30 31.77
CA ALA A 19 -7.90 119.67 31.65
C ALA A 19 -8.47 119.31 30.26
N GLU A 20 -9.71 118.84 30.24
CA GLU A 20 -10.45 118.53 29.00
C GLU A 20 -10.75 119.77 28.16
N ILE A 21 -10.94 120.89 28.85
CA ILE A 21 -11.43 122.12 28.28
C ILE A 21 -10.50 123.26 28.72
N THR A 22 -10.20 124.15 27.79
CA THR A 22 -9.60 125.45 28.11
C THR A 22 -10.45 126.55 27.50
N THR A 23 -10.65 127.62 28.25
CA THR A 23 -11.48 128.76 27.85
C THR A 23 -10.61 130.00 27.77
N CYS A 24 -10.72 130.75 26.68
CA CYS A 24 -10.04 132.02 26.52
C CYS A 24 -10.63 133.02 27.52
N GLN A 25 -9.79 133.58 28.39
CA GLN A 25 -10.15 134.50 29.46
C GLN A 25 -10.10 135.97 29.00
N ALA A 26 -10.72 136.88 29.74
CA ALA A 26 -10.82 138.30 29.36
C ALA A 26 -9.47 139.02 29.26
N ASP A 27 -8.44 138.48 29.93
CA ASP A 27 -7.05 138.96 29.89
C ASP A 27 -6.25 138.39 28.70
N GLY A 28 -6.90 137.60 27.83
CA GLY A 28 -6.28 136.95 26.68
C GLY A 28 -5.52 135.67 26.99
N SER A 29 -5.48 135.22 28.25
CA SER A 29 -4.83 133.97 28.66
C SER A 29 -5.79 132.78 28.56
N TRP A 30 -5.23 131.57 28.57
CA TRP A 30 -6.01 130.32 28.55
C TRP A 30 -6.16 129.79 29.97
N SER A 31 -7.40 129.43 30.35
CA SER A 31 -7.72 128.98 31.72
C SER A 31 -6.95 127.74 32.16
N ASN A 32 -6.57 126.88 31.21
CA ASN A 32 -5.76 125.70 31.44
C ASN A 32 -4.66 125.59 30.37
N PRO A 33 -3.46 125.09 30.70
CA PRO A 33 -2.45 124.77 29.71
C PRO A 33 -2.92 123.66 28.75
N VAL A 34 -2.34 123.60 27.56
CA VAL A 34 -2.63 122.54 26.58
C VAL A 34 -2.30 121.17 27.20
N PRO A 35 -3.26 120.22 27.25
CA PRO A 35 -3.03 118.92 27.86
C PRO A 35 -2.09 118.05 27.02
N THR A 36 -1.41 117.11 27.66
CA THR A 36 -0.52 116.16 26.98
C THR A 36 -1.22 114.83 26.77
N CYS A 37 -1.22 114.31 25.55
CA CYS A 37 -1.71 112.96 25.26
C CYS A 37 -0.57 111.95 25.39
N THR A 38 -0.63 111.08 26.40
CA THR A 38 0.36 110.01 26.61
C THR A 38 -0.23 108.66 26.18
N PRO A 39 0.54 107.76 25.54
CA PRO A 39 0.01 106.48 25.10
C PRO A 39 -0.43 105.61 26.28
N VAL A 40 -1.53 104.86 26.13
CA VAL A 40 -1.99 103.88 27.13
C VAL A 40 -0.86 102.89 27.43
N GLN A 41 -0.75 102.46 28.69
CA GLN A 41 0.27 101.52 29.15
C GLN A 41 -0.37 100.20 29.56
N CYS A 42 -0.08 99.13 28.83
CA CYS A 42 -0.55 97.79 29.17
C CYS A 42 0.11 97.24 30.44
N PRO A 43 -0.45 96.21 31.10
CA PRO A 43 0.16 95.56 32.26
C PRO A 43 1.57 95.05 31.97
N VAL A 44 2.45 95.07 32.98
CA VAL A 44 3.80 94.50 32.85
C VAL A 44 3.69 93.00 32.64
N LEU A 45 4.34 92.50 31.59
CA LEU A 45 4.47 91.07 31.35
C LEU A 45 5.83 90.59 31.85
N THR A 46 5.86 89.37 32.40
CA THR A 46 7.07 88.64 32.74
C THR A 46 7.37 87.60 31.67
N ALA A 47 8.64 87.26 31.51
CA ALA A 47 9.02 86.17 30.63
C ALA A 47 8.38 84.86 31.12
N PRO A 48 7.80 84.03 30.22
CA PRO A 48 7.30 82.73 30.61
C PRO A 48 8.45 81.86 31.12
N ALA A 49 8.15 80.92 32.02
CA ALA A 49 9.15 79.96 32.48
C ALA A 49 9.72 79.19 31.28
N ASN A 50 11.05 79.10 31.18
CA ASN A 50 11.75 78.54 30.02
C ASN A 50 11.49 79.28 28.69
N GLY A 51 11.30 80.60 28.74
CA GLY A 51 11.26 81.46 27.57
C GLY A 51 11.71 82.89 27.86
N SER A 52 11.61 83.74 26.83
CA SER A 52 12.07 85.12 26.83
C SER A 52 11.09 86.05 26.10
N LEU A 53 11.14 87.33 26.44
CA LEU A 53 10.41 88.40 25.77
C LEU A 53 11.36 89.18 24.85
N SER A 54 10.90 89.60 23.67
CA SER A 54 11.70 90.43 22.76
C SER A 54 11.97 91.84 23.29
N THR A 55 11.08 92.38 24.13
CA THR A 55 11.16 93.72 24.71
C THR A 55 10.25 93.84 25.94
N ASN A 56 10.48 94.85 26.77
CA ASN A 56 9.64 95.22 27.93
C ASN A 56 8.76 96.46 27.66
N ARG A 57 8.73 96.94 26.42
CA ARG A 57 7.87 98.05 25.98
C ARG A 57 6.38 97.66 26.05
N ARG A 58 5.54 98.59 26.49
CA ARG A 58 4.14 98.34 26.89
C ARG A 58 3.19 99.49 26.52
N GLN A 59 3.60 100.37 25.61
CA GLN A 59 2.80 101.48 25.12
C GLN A 59 1.85 101.00 24.03
N TYR A 60 0.78 101.76 23.75
CA TYR A 60 -0.14 101.49 22.66
C TYR A 60 0.58 101.14 21.35
N GLN A 61 0.13 100.06 20.68
CA GLN A 61 0.73 99.47 19.47
C GLN A 61 2.10 98.79 19.66
N ASP A 62 2.71 98.80 20.84
CA ASP A 62 3.89 97.97 21.09
C ASP A 62 3.54 96.48 20.95
N GLN A 63 4.47 95.74 20.36
CA GLN A 63 4.29 94.32 20.10
C GLN A 63 5.43 93.51 20.73
N ILE A 64 5.08 92.67 21.69
CA ILE A 64 6.00 91.80 22.39
C ILE A 64 5.93 90.42 21.73
N THR A 65 7.09 89.90 21.32
CA THR A 65 7.22 88.55 20.78
C THR A 65 7.77 87.63 21.85
N PHE A 66 7.18 86.44 21.96
CA PHE A 66 7.56 85.42 22.93
C PHE A 66 8.39 84.34 22.22
N THR A 67 9.46 83.90 22.86
CA THR A 67 10.32 82.82 22.35
C THR A 67 10.60 81.83 23.48
N CYS A 68 10.48 80.54 23.21
CA CYS A 68 10.81 79.51 24.20
C CYS A 68 12.27 79.07 24.06
N ASN A 69 12.85 78.63 25.18
CA ASN A 69 14.17 78.02 25.21
C ASN A 69 14.16 76.71 24.40
N THR A 70 15.33 76.28 23.91
CA THR A 70 15.47 75.00 23.21
C THR A 70 14.91 73.85 24.05
N GLY A 71 14.07 73.01 23.44
CA GLY A 71 13.38 71.92 24.14
C GLY A 71 11.99 72.26 24.65
N TYR A 72 11.49 73.49 24.41
CA TYR A 72 10.15 73.93 24.78
C TYR A 72 9.38 74.46 23.57
N ASN A 73 8.10 74.11 23.47
CA ASN A 73 7.16 74.60 22.47
C ASN A 73 6.29 75.71 23.04
N LEU A 74 6.07 76.76 22.26
CA LEU A 74 5.18 77.85 22.64
C LEU A 74 3.71 77.44 22.48
N ALA A 75 2.99 77.40 23.59
CA ALA A 75 1.55 77.15 23.64
C ALA A 75 0.81 78.49 23.81
N GLY A 76 0.24 78.99 22.72
CA GLY A 76 -0.49 80.26 22.67
C GLY A 76 0.04 81.20 21.59
N PRO A 77 -0.34 82.49 21.64
CA PRO A 77 0.05 83.47 20.63
C PRO A 77 1.54 83.80 20.71
N THR A 78 2.24 83.77 19.57
CA THR A 78 3.66 84.16 19.46
C THR A 78 3.91 85.63 19.75
N ARG A 79 2.88 86.47 19.60
CA ARG A 79 2.99 87.91 19.70
C ARG A 79 1.76 88.52 20.33
N LEU A 80 1.97 89.42 21.28
CA LEU A 80 0.91 90.22 21.89
C LEU A 80 1.07 91.69 21.50
N THR A 81 -0.05 92.36 21.24
CA THR A 81 -0.09 93.79 20.91
C THR A 81 -0.80 94.55 22.01
N CYS A 82 -0.26 95.69 22.43
CA CYS A 82 -0.91 96.56 23.41
C CYS A 82 -2.06 97.33 22.72
N LEU A 83 -3.29 97.07 23.17
CA LEU A 83 -4.52 97.60 22.59
C LEU A 83 -4.89 98.97 23.18
N ALA A 84 -5.84 99.65 22.54
CA ALA A 84 -6.23 101.02 22.90
C ALA A 84 -6.97 101.13 24.24
N ASP A 85 -7.49 100.01 24.74
CA ASP A 85 -8.16 99.88 26.05
C ASP A 85 -7.16 99.67 27.21
N GLY A 86 -5.85 99.60 26.89
CA GLY A 86 -4.80 99.32 27.87
C GLY A 86 -4.68 97.84 28.23
N ALA A 87 -5.33 96.92 27.48
CA ALA A 87 -5.16 95.47 27.62
C ALA A 87 -4.25 94.89 26.53
N TRP A 88 -3.69 93.70 26.79
CA TRP A 88 -2.99 92.93 25.77
C TRP A 88 -3.99 92.19 24.88
N SER A 89 -3.65 92.01 23.59
CA SER A 89 -4.51 91.38 22.59
C SER A 89 -4.95 89.94 22.90
N ALA A 90 -4.23 89.25 23.79
CA ALA A 90 -4.55 87.93 24.30
C ALA A 90 -3.78 87.68 25.61
N THR A 91 -4.04 86.55 26.25
CA THR A 91 -3.30 86.12 27.43
C THR A 91 -1.87 85.68 27.07
N PRO A 92 -0.88 85.87 27.95
CA PRO A 92 0.49 85.41 27.73
C PRO A 92 0.56 83.89 27.43
N PRO A 93 1.39 83.46 26.45
CA PRO A 93 1.59 82.05 26.14
C PRO A 93 2.44 81.35 27.22
N THR A 94 2.41 80.02 27.24
CA THR A 94 3.29 79.19 28.07
C THR A 94 4.32 78.45 27.23
N CYS A 95 5.50 78.17 27.79
CA CYS A 95 6.49 77.30 27.16
C CYS A 95 6.37 75.89 27.75
N ASN A 96 5.80 74.99 26.97
CA ASN A 96 5.58 73.60 27.39
C ASN A 96 6.76 72.74 26.93
N LEU A 97 7.25 71.88 27.81
CA LEU A 97 8.37 70.99 27.50
C LEU A 97 7.99 70.07 26.32
N ILE A 98 8.90 69.94 25.35
CA ILE A 98 8.67 69.11 24.15
C ILE A 98 8.60 67.64 24.54
N GLN A 99 7.61 66.94 23.98
CA GLN A 99 7.37 65.52 24.20
C GLN A 99 7.41 64.78 22.87
N CYS A 100 8.21 63.73 22.82
CA CYS A 100 8.26 62.84 21.67
C CYS A 100 7.17 61.76 21.74
N PRO A 101 6.67 61.27 20.59
CA PRO A 101 5.72 60.16 20.56
C PRO A 101 6.25 58.92 21.29
N ALA A 102 5.38 58.20 21.99
CA ALA A 102 5.75 56.93 22.61
C ALA A 102 6.18 55.92 21.53
N GLN A 103 7.31 55.24 21.76
CA GLN A 103 7.80 54.17 20.89
C GLN A 103 7.40 52.81 21.44
N ALA A 104 6.97 51.92 20.55
CA ALA A 104 6.74 50.51 20.90
C ALA A 104 8.06 49.75 20.98
N ALA A 105 8.09 48.69 21.80
CA ALA A 105 9.20 47.76 21.82
C ALA A 105 9.38 47.10 20.44
N PRO A 106 10.63 46.85 20.00
CA PRO A 106 10.87 46.09 18.77
C PRO A 106 10.31 44.68 18.91
N THR A 107 9.75 44.12 17.83
CA THR A 107 9.34 42.71 17.79
C THR A 107 10.54 41.83 18.12
N ASN A 108 10.37 40.84 19.01
CA ASN A 108 11.47 40.03 19.54
C ASN A 108 12.57 40.83 20.26
N GLY A 109 12.18 41.91 20.93
CA GLY A 109 13.06 42.67 21.81
C GLY A 109 12.27 43.48 22.84
N TRP A 110 12.98 44.34 23.56
CA TRP A 110 12.43 45.23 24.57
C TRP A 110 13.06 46.62 24.48
N ILE A 111 12.34 47.62 24.98
CA ILE A 111 12.77 49.01 25.08
C ILE A 111 12.89 49.39 26.56
N SER A 112 13.91 50.19 26.88
CA SER A 112 14.13 50.70 28.23
C SER A 112 14.47 52.18 28.23
N PRO A 113 13.69 53.03 28.94
CA PRO A 113 12.50 52.66 29.73
C PRO A 113 11.30 52.23 28.85
N ALA A 114 10.46 51.31 29.35
CA ALA A 114 9.39 50.66 28.57
C ALA A 114 8.13 51.53 28.40
N ALA A 115 7.86 52.42 29.34
CA ALA A 115 6.71 53.31 29.32
C ALA A 115 7.05 54.60 30.08
N GLY A 116 6.63 55.74 29.52
CA GLY A 116 6.81 57.03 30.16
C GLY A 116 6.55 58.19 29.22
N THR A 117 6.53 59.38 29.80
CA THR A 117 6.51 60.64 29.06
C THR A 117 7.92 60.96 28.60
N TYR A 118 8.17 60.87 27.29
CA TYR A 118 9.50 61.09 26.72
C TYR A 118 9.71 62.57 26.40
N ASN A 119 10.23 63.30 27.37
CA ASN A 119 10.54 64.72 27.22
C ASN A 119 11.81 64.94 26.37
N TYR A 120 12.06 66.18 25.94
CA TYR A 120 13.31 66.58 25.29
C TYR A 120 14.54 66.02 26.05
N GLN A 121 15.50 65.48 25.29
CA GLN A 121 16.69 64.76 25.76
C GLN A 121 16.43 63.41 26.46
N ALA A 122 15.18 62.93 26.55
CA ALA A 122 14.92 61.55 26.99
C ALA A 122 15.60 60.55 26.04
N THR A 123 16.27 59.56 26.61
CA THR A 123 16.93 58.49 25.88
C THR A 123 16.25 57.16 26.11
N VAL A 124 16.08 56.39 25.05
CA VAL A 124 15.64 55.01 25.11
C VAL A 124 16.72 54.09 24.56
N SER A 125 16.84 52.92 25.16
CA SER A 125 17.71 51.85 24.71
C SER A 125 16.87 50.69 24.21
N TYR A 126 17.34 50.05 23.15
CA TYR A 126 16.65 48.93 22.53
C TYR A 126 17.51 47.67 22.66
N THR A 127 16.91 46.54 23.01
CA THR A 127 17.61 45.28 23.20
C THR A 127 16.84 44.14 22.57
N CYS A 128 17.52 43.26 21.83
CA CYS A 128 16.89 42.08 21.23
C CYS A 128 16.83 40.92 22.22
N ASN A 129 15.80 40.09 22.08
CA ASN A 129 15.68 38.82 22.81
C ASN A 129 16.76 37.85 22.33
N THR A 130 17.08 36.87 23.18
CA THR A 130 18.01 35.78 22.85
C THR A 130 17.61 35.11 21.52
N GLY A 131 18.57 34.89 20.63
CA GLY A 131 18.33 34.33 19.29
C GLY A 131 18.02 35.37 18.20
N TYR A 132 18.06 36.67 18.53
CA TYR A 132 17.87 37.76 17.59
C TYR A 132 19.02 38.75 17.66
N VAL A 133 19.44 39.26 16.50
CA VAL A 133 20.49 40.27 16.34
C VAL A 133 19.90 41.62 15.99
N ARG A 134 20.52 42.68 16.52
CA ARG A 134 20.13 44.06 16.27
C ARG A 134 20.48 44.45 14.83
N ASN A 135 19.49 44.96 14.11
CA ASN A 135 19.67 45.68 12.86
C ASN A 135 19.14 47.12 13.01
N GLY A 136 20.05 48.05 13.29
CA GLY A 136 19.77 49.47 13.52
C GLY A 136 20.50 50.05 14.74
N ALA A 137 20.07 51.23 15.19
CA ALA A 137 20.68 51.93 16.31
C ALA A 137 20.46 51.22 17.65
N THR A 138 21.34 51.50 18.62
CA THR A 138 21.27 50.95 19.98
C THR A 138 20.18 51.59 20.84
N GLY A 139 19.72 52.77 20.40
CA GLY A 139 18.76 53.60 21.11
C GLY A 139 18.42 54.86 20.32
N ALA A 140 17.55 55.69 20.89
CA ALA A 140 17.14 56.97 20.33
C ALA A 140 17.04 58.03 21.43
N THR A 141 17.13 59.29 21.03
CA THR A 141 17.07 60.47 21.90
C THR A 141 16.00 61.43 21.37
N CYS A 142 15.14 61.94 22.25
CA CYS A 142 14.11 62.92 21.89
C CYS A 142 14.74 64.28 21.56
N ARG A 143 14.53 64.77 20.33
CA ARG A 143 15.11 66.00 19.80
C ARG A 143 14.20 67.21 20.04
N ALA A 144 14.76 68.41 19.83
CA ALA A 144 14.06 69.69 20.04
C ALA A 144 12.98 69.98 18.99
N ASP A 145 12.82 69.13 17.96
CA ASP A 145 11.74 69.20 16.98
C ASP A 145 10.56 68.25 17.33
N GLY A 146 10.63 67.56 18.47
CA GLY A 146 9.64 66.56 18.88
C GLY A 146 9.80 65.21 18.19
N THR A 147 10.90 64.97 17.47
CA THR A 147 11.19 63.70 16.80
C THR A 147 12.28 62.90 17.52
N TRP A 148 12.34 61.60 17.24
CA TRP A 148 13.39 60.73 17.76
C TRP A 148 14.63 60.76 16.87
N SER A 149 15.81 60.71 17.49
CA SER A 149 17.08 60.74 16.76
C SER A 149 17.32 59.55 15.82
N ASN A 150 16.73 58.40 16.16
CA ASN A 150 16.74 57.18 15.37
C ASN A 150 15.35 56.53 15.41
N PRO A 151 14.94 55.82 14.35
CA PRO A 151 13.77 54.95 14.41
C PRO A 151 14.02 53.75 15.35
N VAL A 152 12.94 53.09 15.76
CA VAL A 152 13.02 51.81 16.49
C VAL A 152 13.78 50.80 15.62
N HIS A 153 14.76 50.11 16.18
CA HIS A 153 15.53 49.11 15.43
C HIS A 153 14.71 47.84 15.16
N THR A 154 15.22 47.00 14.26
CA THR A 154 14.64 45.67 14.02
C THR A 154 15.50 44.59 14.66
N CYS A 155 14.87 43.59 15.27
CA CYS A 155 15.53 42.40 15.78
C CYS A 155 15.31 41.26 14.80
N THR A 156 16.32 40.95 14.00
CA THR A 156 16.27 39.88 13.00
C THR A 156 16.79 38.58 13.60
N PRO A 157 16.20 37.42 13.30
CA PRO A 157 16.66 36.16 13.87
C PRO A 157 18.08 35.82 13.44
N VAL A 158 18.86 35.20 14.32
CA VAL A 158 20.25 34.78 14.05
C VAL A 158 20.24 33.74 12.92
N PRO A 159 21.01 33.94 11.82
CA PRO A 159 21.12 32.97 10.76
C PRO A 159 21.99 31.77 11.18
N CYS A 160 21.57 30.57 10.79
CA CYS A 160 22.39 29.36 10.97
C CYS A 160 23.19 29.03 9.70
N PRO A 161 24.30 28.26 9.81
CA PRO A 161 25.04 27.74 8.66
C PRO A 161 24.11 27.04 7.68
N VAL A 162 24.32 27.28 6.39
CA VAL A 162 23.53 26.66 5.32
C VAL A 162 23.73 25.15 5.37
N LEU A 163 22.62 24.42 5.51
CA LEU A 163 22.63 22.96 5.45
C LEU A 163 22.66 22.50 4.00
N THR A 164 23.46 21.46 3.72
CA THR A 164 23.45 20.78 2.43
C THR A 164 22.61 19.52 2.56
N ALA A 165 21.73 19.26 1.59
CA ALA A 165 20.93 18.04 1.61
C ALA A 165 21.86 16.81 1.56
N PRO A 166 21.62 15.78 2.41
CA PRO A 166 22.40 14.56 2.37
C PRO A 166 22.19 13.82 1.04
N THR A 167 23.19 13.05 0.61
CA THR A 167 23.05 12.17 -0.57
C THR A 167 21.83 11.26 -0.39
N ASN A 168 21.00 11.14 -1.41
CA ASN A 168 19.73 10.40 -1.36
C ASN A 168 18.74 10.93 -0.31
N GLY A 169 18.74 12.23 -0.02
CA GLY A 169 17.71 12.88 0.77
C GLY A 169 17.53 14.35 0.40
N ALA A 170 16.48 14.95 0.95
CA ALA A 170 16.12 16.35 0.78
C ALA A 170 15.82 17.00 2.13
N LEU A 171 16.16 18.27 2.26
CA LEU A 171 15.81 19.07 3.44
C LEU A 171 14.36 19.57 3.33
N SER A 172 13.64 19.55 4.45
CA SER A 172 12.25 20.02 4.55
C SER A 172 12.05 20.80 5.85
N PRO A 173 11.69 22.09 5.80
CA PRO A 173 11.57 22.92 4.58
C PRO A 173 12.94 23.24 3.95
N PRO A 174 12.99 23.66 2.68
CA PRO A 174 14.21 24.21 2.07
C PRO A 174 14.60 25.54 2.72
N GLY A 175 15.91 25.83 2.78
CA GLY A 175 16.46 27.03 3.40
C GLY A 175 16.24 28.31 2.58
N PRO A 176 16.71 29.48 3.06
CA PRO A 176 17.63 29.68 4.20
C PRO A 176 16.99 29.51 5.59
N TYR A 177 17.81 29.30 6.62
CA TYR A 177 17.38 28.99 7.99
C TYR A 177 17.91 29.99 9.02
N SER A 178 17.06 30.36 9.97
CA SER A 178 17.38 31.21 11.11
C SER A 178 16.63 30.75 12.36
N TYR A 179 17.00 31.23 13.53
CA TYR A 179 16.32 30.85 14.78
C TYR A 179 14.81 31.20 14.73
N PRO A 180 13.88 30.33 15.19
CA PRO A 180 14.04 28.98 15.73
C PRO A 180 13.64 27.89 14.70
N ASN A 181 14.02 28.04 13.43
CA ASN A 181 13.65 27.09 12.39
C ASN A 181 14.08 25.67 12.75
N GLN A 182 13.20 24.72 12.43
CA GLN A 182 13.41 23.30 12.60
C GLN A 182 13.39 22.63 11.22
N VAL A 183 14.41 21.82 10.95
CA VAL A 183 14.62 21.18 9.65
C VAL A 183 14.57 19.67 9.82
N THR A 184 13.81 19.04 8.94
CA THR A 184 13.72 17.59 8.80
C THR A 184 14.43 17.16 7.52
N VAL A 185 14.96 15.94 7.51
CA VAL A 185 15.45 15.30 6.29
C VAL A 185 14.40 14.30 5.83
N ARG A 186 14.06 14.34 4.55
CA ARG A 186 13.26 13.31 3.89
C ARG A 186 14.18 12.52 2.97
N CYS A 187 14.42 11.26 3.28
CA CYS A 187 15.22 10.40 2.42
C CYS A 187 14.46 10.04 1.13
N ASN A 188 15.22 9.85 0.05
CA ASN A 188 14.75 9.27 -1.20
C ASN A 188 14.30 7.82 -0.95
N SER A 189 13.52 7.28 -1.89
CA SER A 189 13.05 5.91 -1.85
C SER A 189 14.20 4.91 -1.62
N GLY A 190 13.99 3.90 -0.77
CA GLY A 190 14.99 2.86 -0.47
C GLY A 190 16.08 3.25 0.55
N TYR A 191 16.06 4.47 1.08
CA TYR A 191 16.97 4.93 2.12
C TYR A 191 16.22 5.27 3.40
N VAL A 192 16.78 4.89 4.53
CA VAL A 192 16.28 5.22 5.86
C VAL A 192 17.19 6.24 6.53
N LEU A 193 16.57 7.13 7.29
CA LEU A 193 17.26 8.22 7.97
C LEU A 193 18.05 7.67 9.15
N ASP A 194 19.33 8.00 9.19
CA ASP A 194 20.29 7.61 10.22
C ASP A 194 20.83 8.84 10.96
N GLY A 195 20.41 9.00 12.20
CA GLY A 195 20.80 10.09 13.09
C GLY A 195 19.62 10.66 13.87
N VAL A 196 19.91 11.70 14.68
CA VAL A 196 18.92 12.38 15.51
C VAL A 196 18.21 13.46 14.71
N PHE A 197 16.88 13.48 14.75
CA PHE A 197 16.05 14.45 14.06
C PHE A 197 14.82 14.83 14.90
N PRO A 198 14.18 15.99 14.64
CA PRO A 198 14.61 17.06 13.73
C PRO A 198 15.81 17.88 14.24
N VAL A 199 16.54 18.55 13.34
CA VAL A 199 17.62 19.48 13.70
C VAL A 199 17.06 20.90 13.83
N THR A 200 17.48 21.64 14.86
CA THR A 200 16.93 22.95 15.19
C THR A 200 18.03 24.01 15.16
N CYS A 201 17.77 25.16 14.53
CA CYS A 201 18.64 26.32 14.58
C CYS A 201 18.54 26.97 15.96
N GLN A 202 19.65 27.00 16.69
CA GLN A 202 19.73 27.47 18.06
C GLN A 202 19.94 28.99 18.13
N SER A 203 19.77 29.56 19.32
CA SER A 203 19.87 31.01 19.55
C SER A 203 21.28 31.58 19.42
N ASP A 204 22.30 30.71 19.44
CA ASP A 204 23.70 31.06 19.20
C ASP A 204 24.10 30.94 17.72
N GLY A 205 23.17 30.56 16.85
CA GLY A 205 23.41 30.36 15.42
C GLY A 205 24.00 28.99 15.08
N THR A 206 24.03 28.03 16.00
CA THR A 206 24.47 26.64 15.74
C THR A 206 23.28 25.69 15.54
N TRP A 207 23.54 24.52 14.97
CA TRP A 207 22.53 23.46 14.83
C TRP A 207 22.52 22.55 16.06
N SER A 208 21.34 22.09 16.49
CA SER A 208 21.20 21.19 17.65
C SER A 208 21.93 19.85 17.51
N ASN A 209 22.01 19.33 16.29
CA ASN A 209 22.73 18.12 15.94
C ASN A 209 23.30 18.23 14.53
N ASN A 210 24.19 17.32 14.16
CA ASN A 210 24.62 17.14 12.77
C ASN A 210 23.46 16.69 11.88
N ILE A 211 23.49 17.05 10.59
CA ILE A 211 22.48 16.57 9.62
C ILE A 211 22.53 15.03 9.57
N PRO A 212 21.38 14.33 9.70
CA PRO A 212 21.33 12.88 9.58
C PRO A 212 21.59 12.43 8.14
N THR A 213 22.11 11.22 7.99
CA THR A 213 22.43 10.64 6.66
C THR A 213 21.30 9.73 6.19
N CYS A 214 21.18 9.53 4.87
CA CYS A 214 20.25 8.58 4.28
C CYS A 214 21.03 7.32 3.90
N THR A 215 20.81 6.22 4.62
CA THR A 215 21.54 4.96 4.43
C THR A 215 20.64 3.90 3.78
N PRO A 216 21.16 3.11 2.83
CA PRO A 216 20.36 2.08 2.18
C PRO A 216 20.12 0.91 3.14
N CYS A 217 18.95 0.29 2.99
CA CYS A 217 18.64 -0.93 3.72
C CYS A 217 19.45 -2.12 3.19
N SER A 218 19.59 -3.18 4.01
CA SER A 218 20.24 -4.41 3.57
C SER A 218 19.59 -4.95 2.29
N THR A 219 20.39 -5.42 1.33
CA THR A 219 19.87 -5.89 0.04
C THR A 219 19.14 -7.21 0.21
N LEU A 220 17.84 -7.24 -0.10
CA LEU A 220 17.09 -8.49 -0.23
C LEU A 220 17.28 -9.08 -1.63
N THR A 221 17.37 -10.40 -1.68
CA THR A 221 17.37 -11.17 -2.93
C THR A 221 15.99 -11.77 -3.19
N ALA A 222 15.67 -12.02 -4.46
CA ALA A 222 14.46 -12.74 -4.80
C ALA A 222 14.47 -14.16 -4.21
N PRO A 223 13.31 -14.68 -3.77
CA PRO A 223 13.21 -16.06 -3.34
C PRO A 223 13.45 -17.00 -4.52
N THR A 224 14.05 -18.16 -4.26
CA THR A 224 14.17 -19.22 -5.28
C THR A 224 12.80 -19.56 -5.84
N ASN A 225 12.67 -19.63 -7.17
CA ASN A 225 11.38 -19.79 -7.88
C ASN A 225 10.37 -18.67 -7.61
N GLY A 226 10.85 -17.46 -7.37
CA GLY A 226 10.04 -16.25 -7.36
C GLY A 226 10.84 -15.04 -7.81
N VAL A 227 10.15 -13.90 -7.83
CA VAL A 227 10.69 -12.59 -8.19
C VAL A 227 10.48 -11.63 -7.04
N LEU A 228 11.38 -10.67 -6.92
CA LEU A 228 11.27 -9.52 -6.03
C LEU A 228 10.97 -8.29 -6.87
N ALA A 229 9.89 -7.59 -6.58
CA ALA A 229 9.48 -6.40 -7.29
C ALA A 229 9.32 -5.23 -6.33
N PRO A 230 9.94 -4.08 -6.61
CA PRO A 230 10.94 -3.84 -7.64
C PRO A 230 12.27 -4.56 -7.33
N GLY A 231 12.96 -5.04 -8.37
CA GLY A 231 14.22 -5.79 -8.23
C GLY A 231 15.42 -4.86 -8.06
N GLY A 232 16.23 -5.10 -7.04
CA GLY A 232 17.43 -4.30 -6.73
C GLY A 232 17.22 -3.28 -5.61
N ALA A 233 18.33 -2.69 -5.15
CA ALA A 233 18.46 -1.86 -3.96
C ALA A 233 17.75 -0.49 -4.01
N ASN A 234 16.58 -0.38 -4.67
CA ASN A 234 15.81 0.85 -4.66
C ASN A 234 14.33 0.62 -4.99
N PRO A 235 13.47 0.37 -3.98
CA PRO A 235 12.05 0.30 -4.17
C PRO A 235 11.43 1.68 -4.09
N SER A 236 10.68 2.04 -5.13
CA SER A 236 9.89 3.28 -5.26
C SER A 236 8.90 3.54 -4.11
N GLU A 237 8.72 2.62 -3.15
CA GLU A 237 7.76 2.76 -2.05
C GLU A 237 8.28 2.33 -0.66
N ASN A 238 9.60 2.20 -0.45
CA ASN A 238 10.19 1.66 0.81
C ASN A 238 9.68 0.24 1.20
N THR A 239 8.90 -0.37 0.32
CA THR A 239 8.25 -1.67 0.44
C THR A 239 8.56 -2.47 -0.81
N VAL A 240 8.96 -3.73 -0.61
CA VAL A 240 9.16 -4.69 -1.68
C VAL A 240 8.06 -5.74 -1.63
N THR A 241 7.69 -6.24 -2.81
CA THR A 241 6.69 -7.28 -2.98
C THR A 241 7.39 -8.51 -3.53
N PHE A 242 7.25 -9.64 -2.84
CA PHE A 242 7.68 -10.92 -3.38
C PHE A 242 6.58 -11.47 -4.29
N THR A 243 6.89 -12.31 -5.26
CA THR A 243 5.89 -13.03 -6.06
C THR A 243 6.48 -14.37 -6.47
N CYS A 244 5.80 -15.48 -6.20
CA CYS A 244 6.27 -16.79 -6.64
C CYS A 244 5.98 -17.01 -8.13
N ASN A 245 6.88 -17.71 -8.82
CA ASN A 245 6.70 -18.08 -10.22
C ASN A 245 5.48 -19.01 -10.37
N THR A 246 4.94 -19.09 -11.59
CA THR A 246 3.83 -20.00 -11.92
C THR A 246 4.12 -21.43 -11.47
N GLY A 247 3.16 -22.06 -10.78
CA GLY A 247 3.31 -23.41 -10.24
C GLY A 247 3.87 -23.48 -8.81
N TYR A 248 4.21 -22.35 -8.20
CA TYR A 248 4.66 -22.25 -6.81
C TYR A 248 3.66 -21.49 -5.93
N VAL A 249 3.66 -21.77 -4.63
CA VAL A 249 2.87 -21.09 -3.60
C VAL A 249 3.82 -20.42 -2.61
N ARG A 250 3.50 -19.18 -2.24
CA ARG A 250 4.23 -18.39 -1.24
C ARG A 250 3.91 -18.89 0.16
N ASN A 251 4.94 -19.17 0.95
CA ASN A 251 4.85 -19.37 2.38
C ASN A 251 5.68 -18.28 3.08
N GLY A 252 4.98 -17.33 3.70
CA GLY A 252 5.52 -16.10 4.27
C GLY A 252 4.79 -14.85 3.78
N SER A 253 5.28 -13.68 4.19
CA SER A 253 4.62 -12.40 3.94
C SER A 253 4.63 -11.98 2.47
N GLU A 254 3.59 -11.26 2.05
CA GLU A 254 3.50 -10.77 0.68
C GLU A 254 4.53 -9.68 0.38
N THR A 255 4.68 -8.79 1.36
CA THR A 255 5.51 -7.60 1.29
C THR A 255 6.48 -7.54 2.46
N SER A 256 7.54 -6.76 2.29
CA SER A 256 8.43 -6.38 3.38
C SER A 256 8.78 -4.90 3.24
N THR A 257 8.83 -4.18 4.36
CA THR A 257 9.06 -2.74 4.40
C THR A 257 10.32 -2.48 5.20
N CYS A 258 11.19 -1.60 4.71
CA CYS A 258 12.40 -1.26 5.45
C CYS A 258 12.10 -0.36 6.64
N GLN A 259 12.58 -0.76 7.81
CA GLN A 259 12.35 -0.13 9.10
C GLN A 259 13.48 0.82 9.49
N ALA A 260 13.24 1.67 10.49
CA ALA A 260 14.19 2.68 10.96
C ALA A 260 15.51 2.07 11.51
N ASP A 261 15.48 0.81 11.95
CA ASP A 261 16.64 0.07 12.42
C ASP A 261 17.42 -0.60 11.28
N ARG A 262 17.07 -0.30 10.01
CA ARG A 262 17.70 -0.82 8.79
C ARG A 262 17.44 -2.32 8.55
N THR A 263 16.47 -2.90 9.26
CA THR A 263 15.98 -4.25 9.04
C THR A 263 14.71 -4.25 8.20
N TRP A 264 14.41 -5.41 7.62
CA TRP A 264 13.19 -5.63 6.86
C TRP A 264 12.11 -6.20 7.77
N SER A 265 10.90 -5.64 7.72
CA SER A 265 9.79 -6.04 8.60
C SER A 265 9.44 -7.53 8.50
N ASN A 266 9.70 -8.14 7.35
CA ASN A 266 9.53 -9.56 7.10
C ASN A 266 10.77 -10.16 6.38
N PRO A 267 11.17 -11.40 6.71
CA PRO A 267 12.21 -12.11 5.97
C PRO A 267 11.75 -12.51 4.56
N VAL A 268 12.68 -12.91 3.70
CA VAL A 268 12.39 -13.43 2.35
C VAL A 268 11.50 -14.69 2.47
N PRO A 269 10.32 -14.74 1.82
CA PRO A 269 9.41 -15.87 1.91
C PRO A 269 9.93 -17.07 1.11
N THR A 270 9.38 -18.26 1.36
CA THR A 270 9.70 -19.46 0.59
C THR A 270 8.64 -19.74 -0.46
N CYS A 271 9.05 -20.08 -1.69
CA CYS A 271 8.16 -20.50 -2.76
C CYS A 271 8.20 -22.02 -2.88
N THR A 272 7.13 -22.70 -2.47
CA THR A 272 7.05 -24.17 -2.49
C THR A 272 6.23 -24.64 -3.70
N PRO A 273 6.61 -25.76 -4.35
CA PRO A 273 5.84 -26.30 -5.48
C PRO A 273 4.40 -26.57 -5.08
N ARG A 274 3.44 -26.10 -5.89
CA ARG A 274 2.04 -26.38 -5.63
C ARG A 274 1.70 -27.80 -6.08
N PRO A 275 1.03 -28.61 -5.25
CA PRO A 275 0.75 -29.99 -5.59
C PRO A 275 -0.32 -30.13 -6.69
N CYS A 276 -0.11 -31.06 -7.61
CA CYS A 276 -1.12 -31.63 -8.48
C CYS A 276 -2.14 -32.45 -7.68
N TRP A 277 -3.30 -32.71 -8.29
CA TRP A 277 -4.34 -33.56 -7.70
C TRP A 277 -3.80 -34.97 -7.41
N PRO A 278 -4.12 -35.56 -6.25
CA PRO A 278 -3.71 -36.93 -5.92
C PRO A 278 -4.25 -37.93 -6.94
N LEU A 279 -3.36 -38.78 -7.47
CA LEU A 279 -3.74 -39.91 -8.32
C LEU A 279 -3.94 -41.19 -7.50
N SER A 280 -4.82 -42.07 -7.94
CA SER A 280 -4.98 -43.42 -7.40
C SER A 280 -4.41 -44.45 -8.38
N ALA A 281 -4.05 -45.63 -7.88
CA ALA A 281 -3.72 -46.76 -8.75
C ALA A 281 -4.98 -47.20 -9.54
N PRO A 282 -4.86 -47.53 -10.83
CA PRO A 282 -5.96 -48.11 -11.58
C PRO A 282 -6.32 -49.50 -11.04
N THR A 283 -7.57 -49.92 -11.23
CA THR A 283 -7.99 -51.29 -10.92
C THR A 283 -7.13 -52.30 -11.69
N ASN A 284 -6.69 -53.37 -11.03
CA ASN A 284 -5.74 -54.35 -11.58
C ASN A 284 -4.39 -53.75 -12.01
N GLY A 285 -3.96 -52.67 -11.38
CA GLY A 285 -2.63 -52.11 -11.52
C GLY A 285 -2.12 -51.48 -10.24
N ALA A 286 -0.92 -50.95 -10.31
CA ALA A 286 -0.21 -50.27 -9.25
C ALA A 286 0.40 -48.97 -9.77
N ARG A 287 0.68 -48.05 -8.86
CA ARG A 287 1.45 -46.82 -9.13
C ARG A 287 2.72 -46.79 -8.29
N THR A 288 3.77 -46.22 -8.84
CA THR A 288 5.05 -45.99 -8.17
C THR A 288 5.39 -44.50 -8.23
N PRO A 289 5.60 -43.82 -7.08
CA PRO A 289 5.40 -44.35 -5.72
C PRO A 289 3.91 -44.61 -5.39
N PRO A 290 3.61 -45.50 -4.42
CA PRO A 290 2.24 -45.86 -4.04
C PRO A 290 1.40 -44.69 -3.53
N THR A 291 2.05 -43.75 -2.87
CA THR A 291 1.46 -42.52 -2.30
C THR A 291 2.35 -41.32 -2.59
N GLY A 292 1.80 -40.12 -2.53
CA GLY A 292 2.54 -38.87 -2.72
C GLY A 292 2.99 -38.61 -4.17
N ALA A 293 4.18 -38.01 -4.31
CA ALA A 293 4.80 -37.56 -5.55
C ALA A 293 3.94 -36.62 -6.40
N ASN A 294 3.20 -35.71 -5.77
CA ASN A 294 2.31 -34.77 -6.45
C ASN A 294 2.87 -33.34 -6.57
N SER A 295 4.11 -33.07 -6.18
CA SER A 295 4.76 -31.77 -6.41
C SER A 295 5.11 -31.55 -7.90
N LEU A 296 5.18 -30.28 -8.32
CA LEU A 296 5.59 -29.88 -9.67
C LEU A 296 6.86 -30.61 -10.13
N GLY A 297 6.82 -31.21 -11.32
CA GLY A 297 7.94 -31.95 -11.91
C GLY A 297 8.08 -33.39 -11.44
N ASN A 298 7.37 -33.82 -10.39
CA ASN A 298 7.39 -35.23 -9.99
C ASN A 298 6.71 -36.11 -11.03
N THR A 299 7.20 -37.33 -11.15
CA THR A 299 6.68 -38.36 -12.06
C THR A 299 6.06 -39.52 -11.29
N VAL A 300 4.94 -40.03 -11.79
CA VAL A 300 4.27 -41.23 -11.28
C VAL A 300 4.17 -42.26 -12.39
N THR A 301 4.67 -43.46 -12.14
CA THR A 301 4.67 -44.56 -13.11
C THR A 301 3.63 -45.60 -12.73
N PHE A 302 2.86 -46.06 -13.72
CA PHE A 302 1.80 -47.04 -13.59
C PHE A 302 2.20 -48.36 -14.23
N THR A 303 1.87 -49.45 -13.57
CA THR A 303 2.11 -50.82 -14.02
C THR A 303 0.85 -51.65 -13.83
N CYS A 304 0.50 -52.51 -14.76
CA CYS A 304 -0.62 -53.43 -14.57
C CYS A 304 -0.18 -54.70 -13.87
N ASN A 305 -1.11 -55.30 -13.12
CA ASN A 305 -0.93 -56.61 -12.51
C ASN A 305 -0.72 -57.67 -13.60
N THR A 306 -0.08 -58.78 -13.23
CA THR A 306 0.11 -59.94 -14.11
C THR A 306 -1.22 -60.37 -14.73
N GLY A 307 -1.24 -60.56 -16.06
CA GLY A 307 -2.46 -60.90 -16.81
C GLY A 307 -3.24 -59.71 -17.37
N TYR A 308 -2.79 -58.48 -17.11
CA TYR A 308 -3.41 -57.25 -17.61
C TYR A 308 -2.45 -56.47 -18.51
N ILE A 309 -3.01 -55.71 -19.46
CA ILE A 309 -2.30 -54.84 -20.39
C ILE A 309 -2.58 -53.39 -20.01
N LEU A 310 -1.53 -52.56 -19.98
CA LEU A 310 -1.61 -51.13 -19.73
C LEU A 310 -2.01 -50.38 -21.00
N ASN A 311 -3.11 -49.63 -20.93
CA ASN A 311 -3.56 -48.76 -22.01
C ASN A 311 -3.43 -47.29 -21.58
N GLY A 312 -2.60 -46.55 -22.30
CA GLY A 312 -2.29 -45.14 -22.02
C GLY A 312 -0.83 -44.92 -21.65
N ALA A 313 -0.51 -43.72 -21.17
CA ALA A 313 0.84 -43.36 -20.78
C ALA A 313 1.26 -44.06 -19.47
N ALA A 314 2.39 -44.77 -19.50
CA ALA A 314 2.92 -45.43 -18.31
C ALA A 314 3.44 -44.45 -17.26
N THR A 315 3.91 -43.26 -17.65
CA THR A 315 4.45 -42.26 -16.73
C THR A 315 3.75 -40.93 -16.93
N LEU A 316 3.26 -40.36 -15.82
CA LEU A 316 2.58 -39.07 -15.76
C LEU A 316 3.48 -38.08 -15.01
N THR A 317 3.58 -36.84 -15.49
CA THR A 317 4.37 -35.78 -14.85
C THR A 317 3.46 -34.66 -14.34
N CYS A 318 3.68 -34.17 -13.12
CA CYS A 318 2.92 -33.06 -12.56
C CYS A 318 3.37 -31.73 -13.19
N GLN A 319 2.42 -30.97 -13.74
CA GLN A 319 2.65 -29.75 -14.52
C GLN A 319 2.35 -28.47 -13.72
N ALA A 320 2.82 -27.32 -14.22
CA ALA A 320 2.75 -26.03 -13.53
C ALA A 320 1.31 -25.49 -13.33
N ASP A 321 0.37 -25.99 -14.13
CA ASP A 321 -1.07 -25.71 -14.05
C ASP A 321 -1.81 -26.59 -13.02
N ARG A 322 -1.07 -27.43 -12.28
CA ARG A 322 -1.56 -28.46 -11.33
C ARG A 322 -2.31 -29.62 -11.99
N THR A 323 -2.14 -29.83 -13.29
CA THR A 323 -2.64 -31.02 -13.97
C THR A 323 -1.53 -32.03 -14.20
N TRP A 324 -1.93 -33.26 -14.56
CA TRP A 324 -1.00 -34.30 -14.96
C TRP A 324 -0.89 -34.34 -16.48
N SER A 325 0.30 -34.62 -17.00
CA SER A 325 0.58 -34.61 -18.43
C SER A 325 -0.33 -35.51 -19.28
N ASN A 326 -0.94 -36.54 -18.68
CA ASN A 326 -1.86 -37.49 -19.30
C ASN A 326 -2.92 -37.94 -18.27
N PRO A 327 -4.09 -38.47 -18.71
CA PRO A 327 -5.04 -39.14 -17.80
C PRO A 327 -4.46 -40.46 -17.25
N VAL A 328 -5.02 -40.92 -16.12
CA VAL A 328 -4.63 -42.20 -15.50
C VAL A 328 -4.89 -43.36 -16.48
N PRO A 329 -3.89 -44.23 -16.75
CA PRO A 329 -4.05 -45.34 -17.69
C PRO A 329 -4.97 -46.44 -17.14
N THR A 330 -5.51 -47.27 -18.03
CA THR A 330 -6.39 -48.38 -17.65
C THR A 330 -5.70 -49.73 -17.83
N CYS A 331 -5.97 -50.66 -16.91
CA CYS A 331 -5.47 -52.04 -16.99
C CYS A 331 -6.60 -52.96 -17.44
N THR A 332 -6.53 -53.43 -18.69
CA THR A 332 -7.54 -54.35 -19.24
C THR A 332 -7.00 -55.79 -19.23
N PRO A 333 -7.85 -56.79 -18.96
CA PRO A 333 -7.48 -58.19 -19.09
C PRO A 333 -6.81 -58.52 -20.43
N ARG A 334 -5.73 -59.31 -20.41
CA ARG A 334 -5.09 -59.81 -21.63
C ARG A 334 -6.05 -60.78 -22.34
N PRO A 335 -6.35 -60.58 -23.64
CA PRO A 335 -7.19 -61.50 -24.38
C PRO A 335 -6.46 -62.82 -24.62
N CYS A 336 -7.18 -63.93 -24.49
CA CYS A 336 -6.70 -65.24 -24.93
C CYS A 336 -7.13 -65.54 -26.36
N GLN A 337 -6.44 -66.47 -27.02
CA GLN A 337 -6.85 -66.97 -28.33
C GLN A 337 -8.31 -67.46 -28.29
N TRP A 338 -9.09 -67.10 -29.31
CA TRP A 338 -10.50 -67.45 -29.40
C TRP A 338 -10.66 -68.97 -29.54
N LEU A 339 -11.44 -69.58 -28.66
CA LEU A 339 -11.73 -71.01 -28.72
C LEU A 339 -12.96 -71.29 -29.58
N THR A 340 -12.86 -72.31 -30.41
CA THR A 340 -13.99 -72.86 -31.16
C THR A 340 -14.54 -74.07 -30.40
N ALA A 341 -15.87 -74.21 -30.34
CA ALA A 341 -16.48 -75.38 -29.70
C ALA A 341 -16.08 -76.67 -30.42
N PRO A 342 -15.71 -77.73 -29.69
CA PRO A 342 -15.37 -79.01 -30.31
C PRO A 342 -16.61 -79.62 -30.98
N THR A 343 -16.41 -80.39 -32.04
CA THR A 343 -17.49 -81.13 -32.70
C THR A 343 -18.20 -82.03 -31.68
N ASN A 344 -19.53 -82.00 -31.68
CA ASN A 344 -20.37 -82.70 -30.69
C ASN A 344 -20.15 -82.26 -29.22
N GLY A 345 -19.70 -81.03 -28.99
CA GLY A 345 -19.64 -80.42 -27.67
C GLY A 345 -19.90 -78.90 -27.69
N ALA A 346 -19.96 -78.30 -26.51
CA ALA A 346 -20.19 -76.87 -26.31
C ALA A 346 -19.20 -76.29 -25.30
N LEU A 347 -18.89 -75.00 -25.45
CA LEU A 347 -18.08 -74.23 -24.51
C LEU A 347 -18.99 -73.38 -23.61
N SER A 348 -18.71 -73.36 -22.32
CA SER A 348 -19.42 -72.52 -21.35
C SER A 348 -18.43 -71.79 -20.43
N PRO A 349 -18.49 -70.44 -20.34
CA PRO A 349 -19.34 -69.53 -21.12
C PRO A 349 -18.90 -69.41 -22.61
N PRO A 350 -19.72 -68.85 -23.50
CA PRO A 350 -19.29 -68.45 -24.85
C PRO A 350 -18.35 -67.23 -24.81
N GLY A 351 -17.42 -67.13 -25.78
CA GLY A 351 -16.40 -66.08 -25.84
C GLY A 351 -16.96 -64.67 -26.18
N PRO A 352 -16.12 -63.61 -26.16
CA PRO A 352 -14.65 -63.60 -26.01
C PRO A 352 -14.13 -63.96 -24.61
N TYR A 353 -12.87 -64.40 -24.55
CA TYR A 353 -12.19 -64.81 -23.31
C TYR A 353 -10.95 -63.97 -23.04
N SER A 354 -10.76 -63.62 -21.77
CA SER A 354 -9.63 -62.86 -21.28
C SER A 354 -9.19 -63.38 -19.91
N TYR A 355 -8.02 -63.00 -19.41
CA TYR A 355 -7.60 -63.43 -18.08
C TYR A 355 -8.57 -62.89 -17.00
N PRO A 356 -9.02 -63.67 -15.99
CA PRO A 356 -8.76 -65.08 -15.70
C PRO A 356 -9.97 -65.98 -16.04
N ASN A 357 -10.64 -65.74 -17.18
CA ASN A 357 -11.81 -66.53 -17.60
C ASN A 357 -11.45 -68.03 -17.66
N GLN A 358 -12.40 -68.87 -17.25
CA GLN A 358 -12.32 -70.31 -17.33
C GLN A 358 -13.45 -70.83 -18.18
N VAL A 359 -13.14 -71.77 -19.05
CA VAL A 359 -14.07 -72.31 -20.05
C VAL A 359 -14.16 -73.80 -19.85
N THR A 360 -15.38 -74.29 -19.69
CA THR A 360 -15.69 -75.71 -19.53
C THR A 360 -16.22 -76.27 -20.84
N VAL A 361 -15.70 -77.44 -21.23
CA VAL A 361 -16.18 -78.23 -22.37
C VAL A 361 -17.22 -79.23 -21.89
N THR A 362 -18.39 -79.22 -22.52
CA THR A 362 -19.45 -80.19 -22.27
C THR A 362 -19.75 -80.96 -23.55
N CYS A 363 -19.71 -82.30 -23.51
CA CYS A 363 -20.05 -83.12 -24.67
C CYS A 363 -21.56 -83.37 -24.79
N ASN A 364 -22.03 -83.46 -26.02
CA ASN A 364 -23.40 -83.85 -26.33
C ASN A 364 -23.65 -85.31 -25.91
N SER A 365 -24.91 -85.67 -25.66
CA SER A 365 -25.30 -87.04 -25.26
C SER A 365 -24.78 -88.10 -26.24
N GLY A 366 -24.21 -89.20 -25.72
CA GLY A 366 -23.58 -90.28 -26.51
C GLY A 366 -22.08 -90.10 -26.79
N TYR A 367 -21.50 -88.95 -26.43
CA TYR A 367 -20.07 -88.66 -26.57
C TYR A 367 -19.41 -88.53 -25.19
N GLN A 368 -18.18 -89.04 -25.08
CA GLN A 368 -17.34 -88.91 -23.90
C GLN A 368 -16.24 -87.89 -24.16
N LEU A 369 -15.96 -87.07 -23.15
CA LEU A 369 -14.87 -86.11 -23.18
C LEU A 369 -13.53 -86.87 -23.18
N ASN A 370 -12.69 -86.53 -24.16
CA ASN A 370 -11.31 -86.95 -24.25
C ASN A 370 -10.39 -85.72 -24.07
N GLY A 371 -9.62 -85.72 -22.99
CA GLY A 371 -8.77 -84.60 -22.58
C GLY A 371 -9.35 -83.78 -21.43
N GLU A 372 -8.91 -82.54 -21.29
CA GLU A 372 -9.25 -81.67 -20.15
C GLU A 372 -10.65 -81.06 -20.29
N SER A 373 -11.41 -81.08 -19.20
CA SER A 373 -12.79 -80.58 -19.15
C SER A 373 -12.86 -79.08 -18.95
N ARG A 374 -11.84 -78.47 -18.33
CA ARG A 374 -11.80 -77.05 -17.98
C ARG A 374 -10.46 -76.45 -18.34
N VAL A 375 -10.47 -75.46 -19.23
CA VAL A 375 -9.27 -74.71 -19.62
C VAL A 375 -9.35 -73.30 -19.04
N THR A 376 -8.20 -72.79 -18.57
CA THR A 376 -8.09 -71.46 -17.96
C THR A 376 -7.28 -70.54 -18.85
N CYS A 377 -7.77 -69.33 -19.10
CA CYS A 377 -6.99 -68.28 -19.77
C CYS A 377 -5.91 -67.79 -18.81
N GLN A 378 -4.64 -67.99 -19.18
CA GLN A 378 -3.47 -67.66 -18.38
C GLN A 378 -3.05 -66.20 -18.58
N ALA A 379 -2.20 -65.70 -17.67
CA ALA A 379 -1.78 -64.31 -17.64
C ALA A 379 -0.91 -63.88 -18.85
N ASP A 380 -0.33 -64.84 -19.56
CA ASP A 380 0.43 -64.62 -20.80
C ASP A 380 -0.45 -64.59 -22.05
N GLY A 381 -1.76 -64.85 -21.92
CA GLY A 381 -2.72 -64.89 -23.03
C GLY A 381 -2.83 -66.28 -23.68
N THR A 382 -2.23 -67.31 -23.08
CA THR A 382 -2.35 -68.71 -23.53
C THR A 382 -3.38 -69.49 -22.70
N TRP A 383 -3.78 -70.65 -23.19
CA TRP A 383 -4.68 -71.55 -22.45
C TRP A 383 -3.87 -72.56 -21.67
N SER A 384 -4.31 -72.90 -20.45
CA SER A 384 -3.62 -73.86 -19.58
C SER A 384 -3.38 -75.23 -20.19
N SER A 385 -4.27 -75.66 -21.08
CA SER A 385 -4.20 -76.91 -21.83
C SER A 385 -4.95 -76.74 -23.18
N PRO A 386 -4.70 -77.60 -24.18
CA PRO A 386 -5.56 -77.70 -25.36
C PRO A 386 -7.02 -78.03 -25.00
N VAL A 387 -7.99 -77.58 -25.80
CA VAL A 387 -9.42 -77.86 -25.59
C VAL A 387 -9.71 -79.35 -25.77
N GLY A 388 -10.41 -79.96 -24.80
CA GLY A 388 -10.85 -81.36 -24.88
C GLY A 388 -11.77 -81.63 -26.08
N THR A 389 -11.71 -82.86 -26.60
CA THR A 389 -12.52 -83.30 -27.75
C THR A 389 -13.60 -84.28 -27.32
N CYS A 390 -14.72 -84.33 -28.04
CA CYS A 390 -15.82 -85.24 -27.71
C CYS A 390 -15.82 -86.44 -28.67
N THR A 391 -15.44 -87.61 -28.16
CA THR A 391 -15.35 -88.85 -28.94
C THR A 391 -16.51 -89.79 -28.63
N GLY A 392 -17.01 -90.52 -29.63
CA GLY A 392 -18.16 -91.42 -29.45
C GLY A 392 -17.87 -92.54 -28.44
N LYS A 393 -18.80 -92.80 -27.53
CA LYS A 393 -18.71 -93.92 -26.59
C LYS A 393 -18.83 -95.23 -27.37
N MET A 394 -17.75 -96.03 -27.43
CA MET A 394 -17.76 -97.32 -28.14
C MET A 394 -18.50 -98.37 -27.30
N THR A 395 -19.82 -98.23 -27.19
CA THR A 395 -20.68 -99.25 -26.59
C THR A 395 -20.69 -100.46 -27.53
N ARG A 396 -20.40 -101.65 -27.00
CA ARG A 396 -20.39 -102.91 -27.77
C ARG A 396 -21.47 -103.84 -27.22
N CYS A 397 -22.29 -104.40 -28.11
CA CYS A 397 -23.29 -105.40 -27.73
C CYS A 397 -22.70 -106.80 -27.71
N LEU A 398 -23.26 -107.67 -26.87
CA LEU A 398 -22.85 -109.07 -26.73
C LEU A 398 -22.99 -109.81 -28.07
N VAL A 399 -22.04 -110.69 -28.37
CA VAL A 399 -22.04 -111.50 -29.59
C VAL A 399 -23.22 -112.47 -29.58
N LEU A 400 -24.08 -112.40 -30.59
CA LEU A 400 -25.21 -113.32 -30.76
C LEU A 400 -24.78 -114.58 -31.53
N THR A 401 -25.31 -115.73 -31.12
CA THR A 401 -25.12 -117.02 -31.81
C THR A 401 -26.26 -117.27 -32.80
N ALA A 402 -26.03 -118.14 -33.79
CA ALA A 402 -27.09 -118.56 -34.69
C ALA A 402 -28.15 -119.36 -33.91
N PRO A 403 -29.45 -119.19 -34.21
CA PRO A 403 -30.49 -120.05 -33.67
C PRO A 403 -30.31 -121.50 -34.16
N THR A 404 -30.84 -122.46 -33.41
CA THR A 404 -30.92 -123.87 -33.84
C THR A 404 -31.69 -123.95 -35.16
N ASP A 405 -31.27 -124.79 -36.10
CA ASP A 405 -31.89 -124.92 -37.44
C ASP A 405 -31.94 -123.59 -38.23
N GLY A 406 -30.95 -122.71 -38.00
CA GLY A 406 -30.78 -121.48 -38.74
C GLY A 406 -29.33 -120.96 -38.78
N ALA A 407 -29.13 -119.90 -39.55
CA ALA A 407 -27.85 -119.24 -39.76
C ALA A 407 -27.89 -117.77 -39.29
N ARG A 408 -26.75 -117.29 -38.76
CA ARG A 408 -26.51 -115.86 -38.55
C ARG A 408 -25.62 -115.30 -39.66
N THR A 409 -25.95 -114.12 -40.12
CA THR A 409 -25.15 -113.35 -41.08
C THR A 409 -24.82 -111.99 -40.45
N GLY A 410 -23.52 -111.69 -40.32
CA GLY A 410 -23.07 -110.45 -39.70
C GLY A 410 -21.63 -110.54 -39.19
N PRO A 411 -21.10 -109.46 -38.60
CA PRO A 411 -19.72 -109.42 -38.13
C PRO A 411 -19.45 -110.47 -37.04
N ASN A 412 -18.35 -111.20 -37.15
CA ASN A 412 -17.92 -112.16 -36.13
C ASN A 412 -17.16 -111.42 -35.02
N GLY A 413 -17.80 -111.18 -33.86
CA GLY A 413 -17.20 -110.53 -32.69
C GLY A 413 -18.10 -109.47 -32.05
N ALA A 414 -17.59 -108.71 -31.09
CA ALA A 414 -18.36 -107.70 -30.36
C ALA A 414 -18.76 -106.53 -31.28
N ILE A 415 -20.08 -106.33 -31.43
CA ILE A 415 -20.70 -105.45 -32.43
C ILE A 415 -20.78 -104.01 -31.89
N PRO A 416 -20.24 -102.99 -32.59
CA PRO A 416 -20.27 -101.60 -32.12
C PRO A 416 -21.68 -101.00 -32.17
N TYR A 417 -21.91 -99.90 -31.43
CA TYR A 417 -23.14 -99.10 -31.48
C TYR A 417 -23.59 -98.84 -32.93
N ARG A 418 -24.86 -99.14 -33.23
CA ARG A 418 -25.48 -99.17 -34.58
C ARG A 418 -25.07 -100.31 -35.53
N GLY A 419 -24.26 -101.26 -35.10
CA GLY A 419 -24.00 -102.48 -35.87
C GLY A 419 -25.21 -103.42 -35.87
N THR A 420 -25.40 -104.16 -36.97
CA THR A 420 -26.55 -105.04 -37.19
C THR A 420 -26.14 -106.50 -37.37
N VAL A 421 -27.01 -107.43 -36.94
CA VAL A 421 -26.88 -108.88 -37.16
C VAL A 421 -28.19 -109.41 -37.73
N THR A 422 -28.12 -110.24 -38.76
CA THR A 422 -29.28 -110.77 -39.49
C THR A 422 -29.39 -112.29 -39.32
N PHE A 423 -30.60 -112.81 -39.18
CA PHE A 423 -30.89 -114.23 -38.96
C PHE A 423 -31.78 -114.81 -40.06
N THR A 424 -31.53 -116.07 -40.42
CA THR A 424 -32.28 -116.83 -41.44
C THR A 424 -32.44 -118.28 -41.01
N CYS A 425 -33.56 -118.94 -41.32
CA CYS A 425 -33.79 -120.35 -40.98
C CYS A 425 -33.41 -121.31 -42.12
N ASP A 426 -33.05 -122.54 -41.75
CA ASP A 426 -32.77 -123.62 -42.68
C ASP A 426 -34.05 -124.11 -43.39
N SER A 427 -33.88 -124.79 -44.53
CA SER A 427 -34.99 -125.20 -45.39
C SER A 427 -35.96 -126.13 -44.65
N GLY A 428 -37.21 -125.68 -44.46
CA GLY A 428 -38.26 -126.40 -43.74
C GLY A 428 -38.76 -125.68 -42.48
N TYR A 429 -38.07 -124.63 -42.04
CA TYR A 429 -38.39 -123.82 -40.86
C TYR A 429 -38.76 -122.37 -41.22
N VAL A 430 -39.52 -121.70 -40.36
CA VAL A 430 -39.96 -120.30 -40.53
C VAL A 430 -39.42 -119.48 -39.36
N LEU A 431 -38.85 -118.31 -39.65
CA LEU A 431 -38.30 -117.42 -38.62
C LEU A 431 -39.43 -116.80 -37.78
N ASP A 432 -39.39 -117.04 -36.47
CA ASP A 432 -40.23 -116.36 -35.48
C ASP A 432 -39.41 -115.29 -34.75
N GLY A 433 -39.72 -114.02 -35.03
CA GLY A 433 -39.01 -112.85 -34.49
C GLY A 433 -38.38 -111.93 -35.56
N ALA A 434 -37.57 -110.98 -35.11
CA ALA A 434 -36.96 -109.97 -35.97
C ALA A 434 -35.81 -110.55 -36.80
N ALA A 435 -35.89 -110.44 -38.12
CA ALA A 435 -34.83 -110.91 -39.03
C ALA A 435 -33.52 -110.14 -38.89
N THR A 436 -33.53 -108.90 -38.38
CA THR A 436 -32.32 -108.09 -38.16
C THR A 436 -32.43 -107.31 -36.88
N VAL A 437 -31.40 -107.38 -36.03
CA VAL A 437 -31.31 -106.66 -34.75
C VAL A 437 -30.15 -105.67 -34.75
N THR A 438 -30.33 -104.52 -34.09
CA THR A 438 -29.35 -103.42 -34.07
C THR A 438 -28.83 -103.15 -32.65
N CYS A 439 -27.52 -102.96 -32.50
CA CYS A 439 -26.91 -102.64 -31.21
C CYS A 439 -27.27 -101.22 -30.74
N GLN A 440 -27.93 -101.09 -29.58
CA GLN A 440 -28.38 -99.83 -28.99
C GLN A 440 -27.31 -99.15 -28.12
N ALA A 441 -27.52 -97.88 -27.77
CA ALA A 441 -26.53 -97.03 -27.08
C ALA A 441 -26.22 -97.48 -25.65
N ASP A 442 -27.12 -98.28 -25.06
CA ASP A 442 -27.03 -98.87 -23.72
C ASP A 442 -26.33 -100.25 -23.71
N GLY A 443 -25.97 -100.79 -24.87
CA GLY A 443 -25.30 -102.09 -25.01
C GLY A 443 -26.26 -103.27 -25.14
N THR A 444 -27.56 -103.01 -25.30
CA THR A 444 -28.58 -104.03 -25.57
C THR A 444 -28.92 -104.12 -27.07
N TRP A 445 -29.59 -105.19 -27.47
CA TRP A 445 -30.07 -105.39 -28.84
C TRP A 445 -31.47 -104.81 -29.01
N SER A 446 -31.78 -104.30 -30.21
CA SER A 446 -33.08 -103.67 -30.49
C SER A 446 -34.28 -104.57 -30.25
N ASP A 447 -34.09 -105.88 -30.45
CA ASP A 447 -35.11 -106.90 -30.33
C ASP A 447 -34.48 -108.18 -29.74
N PRO A 448 -35.27 -109.07 -29.13
CA PRO A 448 -34.79 -110.37 -28.65
C PRO A 448 -34.35 -111.29 -29.80
N LEU A 449 -33.55 -112.32 -29.47
CA LEU A 449 -33.03 -113.30 -30.43
C LEU A 449 -34.18 -114.10 -31.08
N PRO A 450 -34.31 -114.16 -32.41
CA PRO A 450 -35.36 -114.93 -33.08
C PRO A 450 -35.10 -116.44 -33.03
N THR A 451 -36.14 -117.24 -33.27
CA THR A 451 -36.08 -118.71 -33.34
C THR A 451 -36.48 -119.26 -34.71
N CYS A 452 -35.95 -120.43 -35.02
CA CYS A 452 -36.37 -121.34 -36.07
C CYS A 452 -36.83 -122.63 -35.36
#